data_AF-A0A0C9RWY9-F1
#
_entry.id   AF-A0A0C9RWY9-F1
#
_cell.length_a   1.000
_cell.length_b   1.000
_cell.length_c   1.000
_cell.angle_alpha   90.00
_cell.angle_beta   90.00
_cell.angle_gamma   90.00
#
_symmetry.space_group_name_H-M   'P 1'
#
loop_
_entity.id
_entity.type
_entity.pdbx_description
1 polymer ?
#
loop_
_entity_poly.entity_id
_entity_poly.type
_entity_poly.pdbx_seq_one_letter_code
_entity_poly.pdbx_strand_id
1 'polypeptide(L)'
;MSASKRRKLLSSCSEITENVRTKVVFTLETLPPEVLEIILTFLPLRVVAGTFRLVSRHCQLVAHSLLNGAFFSAGQRLESALCYVKERISTVKNATDLLLFTKAFNCLELVRLQYRLLRAVTWRYTHPPRPERFPRLCFYPGGLLHQLNRILYLAKSHPAALFGPNGSDIVVLEFCNVCKRFMYYFEKVSERKYNRFDSTHKSKRERDKDFFKFFVLFFLQLSHWSFYYGKNVSLTLKRVSSLERSPLVSGCKAVDILDCLTEGRQLLSFRVTPRRGNRDSIVCMHLQYTMRRAWFTCLQVPCTMEESSWRDEQRFMYLRLRRLVASVNEHYYERIHFEREISIQARTTVTPKLTLPSTYSGYGEYGGQFFYYGNMNRQAYATKWHRPGESEEYQEYPEQVSEDHRSFPTYDLVIGIELRCSPELAPLIIRPILKSDDVDNSRPFSHNPEMYLKMTVNCPASIANRLPGHFVWEQRARHEKSPS
;
A
#
# COMPACT_ATOMS: atom_id res chain seq x y z
N MET A 1 -7.03 -56.63 1.97
CA MET A 1 -6.65 -55.25 2.38
C MET A 1 -7.55 -54.27 1.62
N SER A 2 -8.46 -53.62 2.35
CA SER A 2 -9.70 -53.03 1.82
C SER A 2 -9.52 -51.56 1.40
N ALA A 3 -9.87 -51.26 0.15
CA ALA A 3 -9.92 -49.91 -0.41
C ALA A 3 -11.26 -49.24 -0.07
N SER A 4 -11.23 -48.18 0.73
CA SER A 4 -12.42 -47.41 1.11
C SER A 4 -12.87 -46.50 -0.04
N LYS A 5 -13.88 -46.96 -0.80
CA LYS A 5 -14.63 -46.17 -1.79
C LYS A 5 -15.65 -45.27 -1.07
N ARG A 6 -15.46 -43.94 -1.14
CA ARG A 6 -16.47 -42.94 -0.75
C ARG A 6 -17.72 -43.09 -1.63
N ARG A 7 -18.83 -43.55 -1.04
CA ARG A 7 -20.19 -43.51 -1.63
C ARG A 7 -20.60 -42.08 -1.92
N LYS A 8 -20.91 -41.77 -3.18
CA LYS A 8 -21.78 -40.65 -3.55
C LYS A 8 -23.22 -41.08 -3.22
N LEU A 9 -23.89 -40.35 -2.33
CA LEU A 9 -25.33 -40.47 -2.11
C LEU A 9 -26.03 -39.85 -3.33
N LEU A 10 -26.48 -40.70 -4.24
CA LEU A 10 -27.51 -40.36 -5.21
C LEU A 10 -28.85 -40.59 -4.52
N SER A 11 -29.55 -39.49 -4.23
CA SER A 11 -30.94 -39.49 -3.80
C SER A 11 -31.80 -39.68 -5.05
N SER A 12 -32.37 -40.87 -5.18
CA SER A 12 -33.42 -41.19 -6.14
C SER A 12 -34.76 -41.08 -5.42
N CYS A 13 -35.63 -40.17 -5.86
CA CYS A 13 -37.05 -40.19 -5.52
C CYS A 13 -37.89 -40.06 -6.81
N SER A 14 -38.54 -41.18 -7.12
CA SER A 14 -39.85 -41.36 -7.79
C SER A 14 -40.38 -40.28 -8.72
N GLU A 15 -40.60 -40.68 -9.97
CA GLU A 15 -41.56 -40.10 -10.90
C GLU A 15 -43.00 -40.27 -10.36
N ILE A 16 -43.66 -39.15 -10.08
CA ILE A 16 -45.13 -39.04 -10.09
C ILE A 16 -45.45 -37.75 -10.82
N THR A 17 -46.09 -37.92 -11.98
CA THR A 17 -46.74 -36.89 -12.80
C THR A 17 -47.93 -36.29 -12.06
N GLU A 18 -47.87 -34.99 -11.72
CA GLU A 18 -49.01 -34.05 -11.66
C GLU A 18 -48.57 -32.68 -11.11
N ASN A 19 -48.76 -31.60 -11.89
CA ASN A 19 -48.77 -30.18 -11.49
C ASN A 19 -47.86 -29.74 -10.32
N VAL A 20 -46.56 -30.03 -10.43
CA VAL A 20 -45.57 -29.55 -9.46
C VAL A 20 -45.35 -28.06 -9.68
N ARG A 21 -46.07 -27.22 -8.92
CA ARG A 21 -45.60 -25.87 -8.59
C ARG A 21 -44.19 -26.02 -8.02
N THR A 22 -43.17 -25.84 -8.84
CA THR A 22 -41.77 -25.80 -8.42
C THR A 22 -41.68 -24.84 -7.26
N LYS A 23 -41.52 -25.39 -6.05
CA LYS A 23 -41.35 -24.62 -4.83
C LYS A 23 -39.98 -23.95 -4.97
N VAL A 24 -39.96 -22.73 -5.51
CA VAL A 24 -38.75 -21.94 -5.67
C VAL A 24 -38.21 -21.70 -4.27
N VAL A 25 -37.16 -22.42 -3.89
CA VAL A 25 -36.48 -22.21 -2.63
C VAL A 25 -35.61 -20.98 -2.81
N PHE A 26 -36.06 -19.85 -2.28
CA PHE A 26 -35.28 -18.62 -2.26
C PHE A 26 -34.10 -18.82 -1.31
N THR A 27 -32.91 -18.95 -1.89
CA THR A 27 -31.64 -18.98 -1.15
C THR A 27 -30.91 -17.65 -1.35
N LEU A 28 -29.91 -17.36 -0.51
CA LEU A 28 -29.05 -16.18 -0.70
C LEU A 28 -28.42 -16.13 -2.10
N GLU A 29 -28.18 -17.27 -2.75
CA GLU A 29 -27.63 -17.34 -4.10
C GLU A 29 -28.60 -16.87 -5.19
N THR A 30 -29.90 -16.87 -4.90
CA THR A 30 -30.96 -16.41 -5.82
C THR A 30 -31.24 -14.92 -5.71
N LEU A 31 -30.71 -14.24 -4.69
CA LEU A 31 -30.91 -12.81 -4.52
C LEU A 31 -30.06 -12.02 -5.54
N PRO A 32 -30.62 -10.95 -6.14
CA PRO A 32 -29.84 -10.02 -6.95
C PRO A 32 -28.63 -9.46 -6.18
N PRO A 33 -27.48 -9.24 -6.84
CA PRO A 33 -26.28 -8.67 -6.21
C PRO A 33 -26.55 -7.40 -5.39
N GLU A 34 -27.44 -6.54 -5.89
CA GLU A 34 -27.78 -5.24 -5.30
C GLU A 34 -28.52 -5.43 -3.96
N VAL A 35 -29.45 -6.39 -3.90
CA VAL A 35 -30.18 -6.73 -2.69
C VAL A 35 -29.22 -7.33 -1.64
N LEU A 36 -28.34 -8.22 -2.07
CA LEU A 36 -27.30 -8.76 -1.19
C LEU A 36 -26.38 -7.65 -0.68
N GLU A 37 -25.93 -6.74 -1.53
CA GLU A 37 -25.07 -5.63 -1.14
C GLU A 37 -25.73 -4.79 -0.05
N ILE A 38 -27.01 -4.43 -0.22
CA ILE A 38 -27.81 -3.71 0.79
C ILE A 38 -27.83 -4.50 2.11
N ILE A 39 -28.16 -5.79 2.10
CA ILE A 39 -28.19 -6.63 3.31
C ILE A 39 -26.82 -6.62 4.00
N LEU A 40 -25.74 -6.76 3.23
CA LEU A 40 -24.38 -6.81 3.77
C LEU A 40 -23.92 -5.49 4.36
N THR A 41 -24.48 -4.35 3.94
CA THR A 41 -24.14 -3.04 4.53
C THR A 41 -24.55 -2.92 6.01
N PHE A 42 -25.54 -3.71 6.44
CA PHE A 42 -25.97 -3.78 7.85
C PHE A 42 -25.09 -4.69 8.71
N LEU A 43 -24.18 -5.46 8.09
CA LEU A 43 -23.30 -6.37 8.81
C LEU A 43 -21.94 -5.70 9.11
N PRO A 44 -21.30 -6.03 10.25
CA PRO A 44 -19.92 -5.61 10.47
C PRO A 44 -19.01 -6.11 9.34
N LEU A 45 -18.17 -5.23 8.79
CA LEU A 45 -17.28 -5.57 7.67
C LEU A 45 -16.39 -6.78 7.96
N ARG A 46 -16.02 -7.01 9.23
CA ARG A 46 -15.30 -8.21 9.68
C ARG A 46 -16.09 -9.50 9.42
N VAL A 47 -17.41 -9.49 9.67
CA VAL A 47 -18.31 -10.62 9.41
C VAL A 47 -18.48 -10.82 7.90
N VAL A 48 -18.63 -9.73 7.14
CA VAL A 48 -18.71 -9.80 5.68
C VAL A 48 -17.44 -10.47 5.11
N ALA A 49 -16.26 -10.03 5.54
CA ALA A 49 -14.99 -10.55 5.04
C ALA A 49 -14.66 -11.98 5.49
N GLY A 50 -15.01 -12.33 6.74
CA GLY A 50 -14.62 -13.58 7.38
C GLY A 50 -15.63 -14.72 7.25
N THR A 51 -16.92 -14.39 7.13
CA THR A 51 -18.01 -15.38 7.11
C THR A 51 -18.72 -15.36 5.77
N PHE A 52 -19.35 -14.23 5.42
CA PHE A 52 -20.23 -14.16 4.26
C PHE A 52 -19.52 -14.43 2.94
N ARG A 53 -18.31 -13.85 2.79
CA ARG A 53 -17.46 -14.03 1.61
C ARG A 53 -17.08 -15.50 1.34
N LEU A 54 -17.15 -16.38 2.35
CA LEU A 54 -16.79 -17.79 2.23
C LEU A 54 -17.97 -18.70 1.88
N VAL A 55 -19.20 -18.17 1.86
CA VAL A 55 -20.43 -18.97 1.68
C VAL A 55 -20.55 -19.51 0.26
N SER A 56 -20.43 -18.65 -0.75
CA SER A 56 -20.55 -19.02 -2.17
C SER A 56 -19.78 -18.05 -3.05
N ARG A 57 -19.58 -18.40 -4.34
CA ARG A 57 -18.93 -17.51 -5.31
C ARG A 57 -19.71 -16.22 -5.53
N HIS A 58 -21.04 -16.29 -5.51
CA HIS A 58 -21.91 -15.12 -5.63
C HIS A 58 -21.73 -14.17 -4.44
N CYS A 59 -21.84 -14.71 -3.22
CA CYS A 59 -21.58 -13.97 -1.99
C CYS A 59 -20.17 -13.39 -1.94
N GLN A 60 -19.18 -14.12 -2.46
CA GLN A 60 -17.81 -13.67 -2.56
C GLN A 60 -17.69 -12.42 -3.43
N LEU A 61 -18.26 -12.42 -4.64
CA LEU A 61 -18.20 -11.28 -5.56
C LEU A 61 -18.85 -10.03 -4.97
N VAL A 62 -20.04 -10.17 -4.36
CA VAL A 62 -20.74 -9.05 -3.72
C VAL A 62 -19.94 -8.53 -2.53
N ALA A 63 -19.44 -9.42 -1.66
CA ALA A 63 -18.59 -9.03 -0.53
C ALA A 63 -17.30 -8.35 -1.00
N HIS A 64 -16.71 -8.79 -2.11
CA HIS A 64 -15.53 -8.15 -2.69
C HIS A 64 -15.84 -6.72 -3.14
N SER A 65 -16.95 -6.51 -3.85
CA SER A 65 -17.40 -5.20 -4.29
C SER A 65 -17.59 -4.26 -3.09
N LEU A 66 -18.36 -4.70 -2.09
CA LEU A 66 -18.66 -3.92 -0.89
C LEU A 66 -17.38 -3.55 -0.11
N LEU A 67 -16.49 -4.52 0.14
CA LEU A 67 -15.25 -4.28 0.90
C LEU A 67 -14.28 -3.37 0.15
N ASN A 68 -14.17 -3.50 -1.18
CA ASN A 68 -13.32 -2.64 -1.99
C ASN A 68 -13.90 -1.21 -2.07
N GLY A 69 -15.22 -1.06 -2.22
CA GLY A 69 -15.92 0.22 -2.17
C GLY A 69 -15.76 0.91 -0.81
N ALA A 70 -15.94 0.16 0.29
CA ALA A 70 -15.74 0.67 1.65
C ALA A 70 -14.31 1.13 1.91
N PHE A 71 -13.31 0.43 1.35
CA PHE A 71 -11.92 0.85 1.39
C PHE A 71 -11.66 2.12 0.59
N PHE A 72 -12.22 2.22 -0.61
CA PHE A 72 -12.04 3.40 -1.46
C PHE A 72 -12.66 4.64 -0.83
N SER A 73 -13.88 4.54 -0.29
CA SER A 73 -14.57 5.63 0.41
C SER A 73 -13.94 5.98 1.76
N ALA A 74 -13.13 5.08 2.35
CA ALA A 74 -12.46 5.35 3.61
C ALA A 74 -11.50 6.55 3.54
N GLY A 75 -10.90 6.81 2.37
CA GLY A 75 -10.03 7.97 2.17
C GLY A 75 -10.79 9.28 2.37
N GLN A 76 -11.96 9.42 1.75
CA GLN A 76 -12.80 10.62 1.91
C GLN A 76 -13.26 10.78 3.37
N ARG A 77 -13.70 9.69 4.01
CA ARG A 77 -14.13 9.71 5.42
C ARG A 77 -13.00 10.13 6.37
N LEU A 78 -11.76 9.74 6.06
CA LEU A 78 -10.57 10.14 6.80
C LEU A 78 -10.25 11.62 6.62
N GLU A 79 -10.30 12.14 5.38
CA GLU A 79 -10.12 13.59 5.15
C GLU A 79 -11.23 14.41 5.85
N SER A 80 -12.49 13.96 5.80
CA SER A 80 -13.58 14.63 6.53
C SER A 80 -13.36 14.62 8.05
N ALA A 81 -12.77 13.56 8.62
CA ALA A 81 -12.42 13.52 10.04
C ALA A 81 -11.27 14.48 10.37
N LEU A 82 -10.25 14.56 9.52
CA LEU A 82 -9.15 15.52 9.67
C LEU A 82 -9.64 16.98 9.60
N CYS A 83 -10.50 17.31 8.64
CA CYS A 83 -11.14 18.63 8.54
C CYS A 83 -11.93 18.97 9.80
N TYR A 84 -12.79 18.05 10.25
CA TYR A 84 -13.57 18.23 11.49
C TYR A 84 -12.67 18.51 12.70
N VAL A 85 -11.63 17.69 12.93
CA VAL A 85 -10.72 17.89 14.07
C VAL A 85 -9.98 19.21 13.94
N LYS A 86 -9.54 19.60 12.73
CA LYS A 86 -8.88 20.88 12.48
C LYS A 86 -9.79 22.08 12.80
N GLU A 87 -11.06 22.03 12.41
CA GLU A 87 -12.06 23.04 12.76
C GLU A 87 -12.27 23.11 14.29
N ARG A 88 -12.29 21.96 14.98
CA ARG A 88 -12.36 21.92 16.45
C ARG A 88 -11.14 22.58 17.11
N ILE A 89 -9.93 22.32 16.62
CA ILE A 89 -8.70 22.98 17.11
C ILE A 89 -8.84 24.51 17.04
N SER A 90 -9.43 25.05 15.96
CA SER A 90 -9.59 26.50 15.79
C SER A 90 -10.68 27.15 16.66
N THR A 91 -11.66 26.37 17.15
CA THR A 91 -12.83 26.89 17.88
C THR A 91 -12.76 26.68 19.39
N VAL A 92 -11.92 25.75 19.85
CA VAL A 92 -11.77 25.41 21.26
C VAL A 92 -10.97 26.47 22.01
N LYS A 93 -11.55 26.98 23.11
CA LYS A 93 -10.93 27.96 24.00
C LYS A 93 -10.14 27.33 25.15
N ASN A 94 -10.54 26.13 25.58
CA ASN A 94 -9.92 25.42 26.69
C ASN A 94 -8.58 24.80 26.27
N ALA A 95 -7.51 25.07 27.01
CA ALA A 95 -6.16 24.55 26.73
C ALA A 95 -6.10 23.01 26.74
N THR A 96 -6.82 22.37 27.65
CA THR A 96 -6.87 20.90 27.74
C THR A 96 -7.50 20.32 26.48
N ASP A 97 -8.67 20.82 26.09
CA ASP A 97 -9.36 20.35 24.88
C ASP A 97 -8.55 20.63 23.61
N LEU A 98 -7.85 21.78 23.55
CA LEU A 98 -6.98 22.13 22.44
C LEU A 98 -5.86 21.09 22.27
N LEU A 99 -5.23 20.68 23.38
CA LEU A 99 -4.22 19.62 23.37
C LEU A 99 -4.82 18.28 22.95
N LEU A 100 -6.00 17.91 23.46
CA LEU A 100 -6.68 16.66 23.10
C LEU A 100 -6.98 16.59 21.58
N PHE A 101 -7.56 17.64 21.00
CA PHE A 101 -7.86 17.68 19.57
C PHE A 101 -6.59 17.74 18.70
N THR A 102 -5.53 18.39 19.17
CA THR A 102 -4.24 18.38 18.47
C THR A 102 -3.63 16.98 18.43
N LYS A 103 -3.65 16.25 19.54
CA LYS A 103 -3.19 14.86 19.57
C LYS A 103 -4.05 13.95 18.69
N ALA A 104 -5.37 14.12 18.69
CA ALA A 104 -6.25 13.42 17.77
C ALA A 104 -5.93 13.72 16.30
N PHE A 105 -5.60 14.97 15.97
CA PHE A 105 -5.16 15.36 14.64
C PHE A 105 -3.84 14.68 14.25
N ASN A 106 -2.84 14.69 15.13
CA ASN A 106 -1.57 14.00 14.95
C ASN A 106 -1.79 12.50 14.66
N CYS A 107 -2.64 11.84 15.46
CA CYS A 107 -3.05 10.44 15.26
C CYS A 107 -3.65 10.19 13.87
N LEU A 108 -4.60 11.04 13.44
CA LEU A 108 -5.26 10.89 12.14
C LEU A 108 -4.29 11.10 10.97
N GLU A 109 -3.26 11.93 11.11
CA GLU A 109 -2.23 12.06 10.08
C GLU A 109 -1.38 10.79 9.91
N LEU A 110 -1.04 10.10 11.00
CA LEU A 110 -0.37 8.80 10.93
C LEU A 110 -1.25 7.74 10.27
N VAL A 111 -2.55 7.73 10.60
CA VAL A 111 -3.54 6.85 9.97
C VAL A 111 -3.66 7.15 8.47
N ARG A 112 -3.69 8.43 8.08
CA ARG A 112 -3.71 8.87 6.68
C ARG A 112 -2.48 8.42 5.93
N LEU A 113 -1.31 8.55 6.52
CA LEU A 113 -0.07 8.06 5.95
C LEU A 113 -0.14 6.54 5.66
N GLN A 114 -0.53 5.74 6.64
CA GLN A 114 -0.62 4.28 6.46
C GLN A 114 -1.69 3.89 5.44
N TYR A 115 -2.83 4.58 5.45
CA TYR A 115 -3.89 4.38 4.47
C TYR A 115 -3.41 4.70 3.04
N ARG A 116 -2.68 5.81 2.84
CA ARG A 116 -2.11 6.18 1.53
C ARG A 116 -1.14 5.13 1.02
N LEU A 117 -0.22 4.65 1.86
CA LEU A 117 0.71 3.58 1.51
C LEU A 117 -0.01 2.28 1.16
N LEU A 118 -0.99 1.89 1.97
CA LEU A 118 -1.82 0.71 1.75
C LEU A 118 -2.59 0.80 0.41
N ARG A 119 -3.16 1.98 0.12
CA ARG A 119 -3.82 2.27 -1.15
C ARG A 119 -2.83 2.18 -2.32
N ALA A 120 -1.67 2.83 -2.23
CA ALA A 120 -0.63 2.79 -3.25
C ALA A 120 -0.17 1.36 -3.59
N VAL A 121 -0.09 0.48 -2.59
CA VAL A 121 0.32 -0.91 -2.78
C VAL A 121 -0.75 -1.76 -3.49
N THR A 122 -2.02 -1.48 -3.23
CA THR A 122 -3.12 -2.44 -3.49
C THR A 122 -4.10 -1.98 -4.57
N TRP A 123 -4.20 -0.68 -4.86
CA TRP A 123 -5.34 -0.13 -5.61
C TRP A 123 -5.49 -0.72 -7.02
N ARG A 124 -4.36 -0.99 -7.69
CA ARG A 124 -4.35 -1.58 -9.05
C ARG A 124 -4.92 -2.99 -9.10
N TYR A 125 -4.97 -3.65 -7.95
CA TYR A 125 -5.47 -5.01 -7.85
C TYR A 125 -6.91 -5.04 -7.30
N THR A 126 -7.31 -4.06 -6.49
CA THR A 126 -8.71 -3.89 -6.07
C THR A 126 -9.58 -3.34 -7.20
N HIS A 127 -8.99 -2.46 -8.03
CA HIS A 127 -9.63 -1.78 -9.15
C HIS A 127 -8.76 -1.94 -10.40
N PRO A 128 -8.60 -3.18 -10.90
CA PRO A 128 -7.78 -3.43 -12.08
C PRO A 128 -8.37 -2.70 -13.29
N PRO A 129 -7.52 -2.20 -14.19
CA PRO A 129 -7.96 -1.48 -15.37
C PRO A 129 -8.84 -2.35 -16.28
N ARG A 130 -8.66 -3.67 -16.30
CA ARG A 130 -9.42 -4.60 -17.13
C ARG A 130 -10.08 -5.68 -16.28
N PRO A 131 -11.22 -5.39 -15.61
CA PRO A 131 -11.86 -6.36 -14.70
C PRO A 131 -12.25 -7.68 -15.38
N GLU A 132 -12.46 -7.65 -16.71
CA GLU A 132 -12.73 -8.83 -17.55
C GLU A 132 -11.55 -9.81 -17.62
N ARG A 133 -10.31 -9.27 -17.68
CA ARG A 133 -9.08 -10.07 -17.75
C ARG A 133 -8.52 -10.37 -16.36
N PHE A 134 -8.77 -9.46 -15.44
CA PHE A 134 -8.13 -9.39 -14.14
C PHE A 134 -9.21 -9.40 -13.06
N PRO A 135 -9.43 -10.53 -12.36
CA PRO A 135 -10.48 -10.59 -11.35
C PRO A 135 -10.20 -9.55 -10.26
N ARG A 136 -11.24 -8.80 -9.88
CA ARG A 136 -11.20 -7.88 -8.73
C ARG A 136 -10.86 -8.69 -7.49
N LEU A 137 -9.69 -8.43 -6.92
CA LEU A 137 -9.27 -9.09 -5.69
C LEU A 137 -9.81 -8.28 -4.50
N CYS A 138 -10.45 -8.97 -3.57
CA CYS A 138 -10.77 -8.38 -2.28
C CYS A 138 -9.55 -8.49 -1.39
N PHE A 139 -8.91 -7.35 -1.20
CA PHE A 139 -7.68 -7.29 -0.44
C PHE A 139 -7.91 -7.13 1.04
N TYR A 140 -9.00 -6.48 1.45
CA TYR A 140 -9.11 -6.04 2.83
C TYR A 140 -9.59 -7.16 3.77
N PRO A 141 -8.88 -7.39 4.89
CA PRO A 141 -9.53 -8.01 6.03
C PRO A 141 -10.53 -6.98 6.55
N GLY A 142 -11.80 -7.39 6.71
CA GLY A 142 -12.82 -6.51 7.29
C GLY A 142 -12.45 -5.96 8.66
N GLY A 143 -11.51 -6.60 9.37
CA GLY A 143 -10.90 -6.09 10.60
C GLY A 143 -10.12 -4.78 10.42
N LEU A 144 -9.39 -4.59 9.31
CA LEU A 144 -8.66 -3.35 9.05
C LEU A 144 -9.62 -2.17 8.84
N LEU A 145 -10.68 -2.39 8.05
CA LEU A 145 -11.72 -1.38 7.84
C LEU A 145 -12.50 -1.08 9.13
N HIS A 146 -12.75 -2.10 9.95
CA HIS A 146 -13.38 -1.92 11.25
C HIS A 146 -12.51 -1.10 12.21
N GLN A 147 -11.20 -1.38 12.30
CA GLN A 147 -10.27 -0.58 13.09
C GLN A 147 -10.20 0.87 12.62
N LEU A 148 -10.14 1.09 11.30
CA LEU A 148 -10.18 2.44 10.72
C LEU A 148 -11.46 3.17 11.10
N ASN A 149 -12.63 2.53 10.93
CA ASN A 149 -13.92 3.12 11.31
C ASN A 149 -13.96 3.47 12.81
N ARG A 150 -13.41 2.61 13.67
CA ARG A 150 -13.30 2.85 15.11
C ARG A 150 -12.44 4.08 15.39
N ILE A 151 -11.26 4.21 14.76
CA ILE A 151 -10.40 5.38 14.93
C ILE A 151 -11.10 6.66 14.48
N LEU A 152 -11.76 6.65 13.31
CA LEU A 152 -12.52 7.80 12.80
C LEU A 152 -13.66 8.21 13.75
N TYR A 153 -14.35 7.23 14.34
CA TYR A 153 -15.39 7.47 15.34
C TYR A 153 -14.82 8.07 16.63
N LEU A 154 -13.75 7.49 17.17
CA LEU A 154 -13.11 7.97 18.41
C LEU A 154 -12.55 9.39 18.23
N ALA A 155 -11.92 9.69 17.09
CA ALA A 155 -11.42 11.03 16.80
C ALA A 155 -12.50 12.12 16.87
N LYS A 156 -13.75 11.78 16.49
CA LYS A 156 -14.87 12.71 16.49
C LYS A 156 -15.60 12.78 17.83
N SER A 157 -15.83 11.63 18.46
CA SER A 157 -16.69 11.50 19.64
C SER A 157 -15.93 11.52 20.96
N HIS A 158 -14.76 10.91 21.01
CA HIS A 158 -13.99 10.67 22.23
C HIS A 158 -12.47 10.77 21.92
N PRO A 159 -11.94 11.95 21.56
CA PRO A 159 -10.55 12.10 21.13
C PRO A 159 -9.55 11.61 22.19
N ALA A 160 -9.88 11.76 23.47
CA ALA A 160 -9.10 11.24 24.59
C ALA A 160 -8.89 9.72 24.56
N ALA A 161 -9.79 8.96 23.93
CA ALA A 161 -9.67 7.51 23.83
C ALA A 161 -8.72 7.04 22.70
N LEU A 162 -8.19 7.96 21.88
CA LEU A 162 -7.18 7.63 20.87
C LEU A 162 -5.79 7.41 21.47
N PHE A 163 -5.50 8.09 22.57
CA PHE A 163 -4.23 8.01 23.28
C PHE A 163 -4.48 7.42 24.68
N GLY A 164 -3.71 6.41 25.07
CA GLY A 164 -3.83 5.80 26.39
C GLY A 164 -3.50 6.78 27.53
N PRO A 165 -3.78 6.43 28.79
CA PRO A 165 -3.43 7.28 29.95
C PRO A 165 -1.92 7.57 30.02
N ASN A 166 -1.10 6.67 29.48
CA ASN A 166 0.36 6.81 29.39
C ASN A 166 0.81 7.54 28.10
N GLY A 167 -0.11 8.16 27.36
CA GLY A 167 0.16 8.87 26.11
C GLY A 167 0.57 7.98 24.94
N SER A 168 0.46 6.65 25.05
CA SER A 168 0.74 5.74 23.93
C SER A 168 -0.49 5.57 23.05
N ASP A 169 -0.32 5.84 21.75
CA ASP A 169 -1.38 5.74 20.73
C ASP A 169 -1.65 4.28 20.36
N ILE A 170 -2.01 3.43 21.33
CA ILE A 170 -2.10 1.97 21.17
C ILE A 170 -3.00 1.60 19.98
N VAL A 171 -4.16 2.26 19.84
CA VAL A 171 -5.12 1.97 18.77
C VAL A 171 -4.55 2.32 17.39
N VAL A 172 -3.85 3.46 17.28
CA VAL A 172 -3.22 3.89 16.02
C VAL A 172 -2.04 2.99 15.68
N LEU A 173 -1.21 2.65 16.67
CA LEU A 173 -0.07 1.75 16.50
C LEU A 173 -0.53 0.35 16.08
N GLU A 174 -1.61 -0.16 16.66
CA GLU A 174 -2.23 -1.42 16.27
C GLU A 174 -2.66 -1.38 14.80
N PHE A 175 -3.39 -0.32 14.39
CA PHE A 175 -3.79 -0.11 12.99
C PHE A 175 -2.57 -0.05 12.04
N CYS A 176 -1.54 0.72 12.40
CA CYS A 176 -0.29 0.81 11.65
C CYS A 176 0.37 -0.56 11.49
N ASN A 177 0.43 -1.36 12.55
CA ASN A 177 1.00 -2.71 12.54
C ASN A 177 0.18 -3.66 11.66
N VAL A 178 -1.15 -3.60 11.73
CA VAL A 178 -2.04 -4.38 10.86
C VAL A 178 -1.81 -4.00 9.40
N CYS A 179 -1.70 -2.71 9.07
CA CYS A 179 -1.39 -2.23 7.72
C CYS A 179 -0.02 -2.75 7.23
N LYS A 180 1.03 -2.62 8.04
CA LYS A 180 2.39 -3.09 7.73
C LYS A 180 2.41 -4.61 7.46
N ARG A 181 1.78 -5.40 8.34
CA ARG A 181 1.67 -6.87 8.19
C ARG A 181 0.90 -7.24 6.93
N PHE A 182 -0.21 -6.56 6.68
CA PHE A 182 -1.02 -6.77 5.50
C PHE A 182 -0.25 -6.50 4.21
N MET A 183 0.41 -5.34 4.09
CA MET A 183 1.20 -4.98 2.90
C MET A 183 2.33 -5.99 2.66
N TYR A 184 3.03 -6.40 3.73
CA TYR A 184 4.09 -7.40 3.61
C TYR A 184 3.57 -8.75 3.10
N TYR A 185 2.45 -9.23 3.65
CA TYR A 185 1.81 -10.45 3.18
C TYR A 185 1.35 -10.33 1.73
N PHE A 186 0.69 -9.22 1.39
CA PHE A 186 0.23 -8.92 0.04
C PHE A 186 1.38 -9.02 -0.96
N GLU A 187 2.49 -8.32 -0.72
CA GLU A 187 3.63 -8.28 -1.64
C GLU A 187 4.26 -9.67 -1.78
N LYS A 188 4.48 -10.37 -0.65
CA LYS A 188 5.12 -11.68 -0.67
C LYS A 188 4.28 -12.76 -1.32
N VAL A 189 2.97 -12.75 -1.07
CA VAL A 189 2.07 -13.86 -1.37
C VAL A 189 1.09 -13.51 -2.47
N SER A 190 0.23 -12.53 -2.24
CA SER A 190 -0.91 -12.23 -3.12
C SER A 190 -0.46 -11.68 -4.47
N GLU A 191 0.40 -10.65 -4.45
CA GLU A 191 0.97 -10.04 -5.64
C GLU A 191 1.80 -11.04 -6.44
N ARG A 192 2.60 -11.88 -5.77
CA ARG A 192 3.39 -12.94 -6.43
C ARG A 192 2.50 -13.93 -7.18
N LYS A 193 1.40 -14.36 -6.57
CA LYS A 193 0.44 -15.28 -7.20
C LYS A 193 -0.22 -14.61 -8.39
N TYR A 194 -0.69 -13.38 -8.22
CA TYR A 194 -1.35 -12.63 -9.28
C TYR A 194 -0.44 -12.44 -10.50
N ASN A 195 0.81 -12.10 -10.24
CA ASN A 195 1.83 -11.95 -11.27
C ASN A 195 2.24 -13.29 -11.91
N ARG A 196 1.78 -14.45 -11.43
CA ARG A 196 1.96 -15.75 -12.12
C ARG A 196 0.76 -16.10 -13.00
N PHE A 197 -0.45 -15.60 -12.71
CA PHE A 197 -1.68 -16.00 -13.41
C PHE A 197 -1.64 -15.70 -14.92
N ASP A 198 -0.99 -14.61 -15.34
CA ASP A 198 -0.91 -14.17 -16.74
C ASP A 198 -0.23 -15.21 -17.66
N SER A 199 0.69 -16.00 -17.10
CA SER A 199 1.60 -16.84 -17.89
C SER A 199 1.08 -18.18 -18.39
N THR A 200 -0.06 -18.64 -17.87
CA THR A 200 -0.42 -20.07 -17.98
C THR A 200 -1.87 -20.27 -18.34
N HIS A 201 -2.43 -19.46 -19.24
CA HIS A 201 -3.80 -19.63 -19.74
C HIS A 201 -4.11 -21.02 -20.38
N LYS A 202 -3.11 -21.91 -20.54
CA LYS A 202 -3.28 -23.27 -21.09
C LYS A 202 -3.70 -24.39 -20.12
N SER A 203 -3.86 -24.17 -18.81
CA SER A 203 -4.31 -25.24 -17.87
C SER A 203 -5.51 -24.82 -17.01
N LYS A 204 -6.69 -24.73 -17.63
CA LYS A 204 -7.88 -24.10 -17.01
C LYS A 204 -8.63 -24.98 -15.99
N ARG A 205 -8.27 -26.26 -15.78
CA ARG A 205 -9.13 -27.23 -15.05
C ARG A 205 -8.68 -27.68 -13.66
N GLU A 206 -7.42 -27.51 -13.26
CA GLU A 206 -6.93 -28.02 -11.96
C GLU A 206 -6.77 -26.96 -10.85
N ARG A 207 -6.84 -25.67 -11.17
CA ARG A 207 -6.27 -24.61 -10.31
C ARG A 207 -7.24 -23.89 -9.37
N ASP A 208 -8.55 -24.04 -9.56
CA ASP A 208 -9.56 -23.39 -8.70
C ASP A 208 -9.65 -24.00 -7.29
N LYS A 209 -9.21 -25.26 -7.10
CA LYS A 209 -9.25 -25.94 -5.80
C LYS A 209 -8.16 -25.47 -4.83
N ASP A 210 -7.02 -25.02 -5.33
CA ASP A 210 -5.89 -24.57 -4.50
C ASP A 210 -6.06 -23.13 -4.01
N PHE A 211 -6.78 -22.30 -4.77
CA PHE A 211 -7.08 -20.93 -4.38
C PHE A 211 -7.99 -20.88 -3.14
N PHE A 212 -9.00 -21.75 -3.09
CA PHE A 212 -9.97 -21.82 -1.99
C PHE A 212 -9.34 -22.36 -0.67
N LYS A 213 -8.55 -23.45 -0.74
CA LYS A 213 -7.87 -24.01 0.45
C LYS A 213 -6.91 -23.03 1.11
N PHE A 214 -6.22 -22.21 0.31
CA PHE A 214 -5.25 -21.25 0.82
C PHE A 214 -5.91 -20.06 1.54
N PHE A 215 -7.07 -19.64 1.05
CA PHE A 215 -7.81 -18.52 1.63
C PHE A 215 -8.37 -18.85 3.02
N VAL A 216 -8.83 -20.08 3.20
CA VAL A 216 -9.28 -20.60 4.51
C VAL A 216 -8.12 -20.62 5.52
N LEU A 217 -6.90 -21.00 5.10
CA LEU A 217 -5.71 -20.99 5.96
C LEU A 217 -5.30 -19.57 6.42
N PHE A 218 -5.48 -18.56 5.56
CA PHE A 218 -5.19 -17.16 5.90
C PHE A 218 -6.10 -16.61 7.02
N PHE A 219 -7.39 -16.96 7.00
CA PHE A 219 -8.35 -16.52 8.01
C PHE A 219 -8.13 -17.19 9.36
N LEU A 220 -7.75 -18.48 9.35
CA LEU A 220 -7.40 -19.21 10.56
C LEU A 220 -6.07 -18.71 11.15
N GLN A 221 -5.10 -18.32 10.32
CA GLN A 221 -3.84 -17.75 10.83
C GLN A 221 -4.01 -16.36 11.41
N LEU A 222 -4.76 -15.44 10.78
CA LEU A 222 -4.92 -14.07 11.29
C LEU A 222 -5.73 -13.97 12.59
N SER A 223 -6.62 -14.92 12.88
CA SER A 223 -7.36 -14.96 14.16
C SER A 223 -6.59 -15.62 15.30
N HIS A 224 -5.51 -16.36 15.02
CA HIS A 224 -4.76 -17.15 16.01
C HIS A 224 -3.23 -16.93 16.00
N TRP A 225 -2.70 -15.93 15.29
CA TRP A 225 -1.25 -15.67 15.21
C TRP A 225 -0.69 -14.89 16.41
N SER A 226 -0.78 -15.52 17.57
CA SER A 226 0.27 -15.47 18.59
C SER A 226 0.87 -16.88 18.61
N PHE A 227 2.19 -17.01 18.41
CA PHE A 227 2.93 -18.28 18.29
C PHE A 227 2.77 -19.08 16.99
N TYR A 228 3.76 -18.95 16.09
CA TYR A 228 4.55 -20.04 15.47
C TYR A 228 5.15 -19.55 14.15
N TYR A 229 6.47 -19.32 14.17
CA TYR A 229 7.33 -19.31 12.99
C TYR A 229 7.78 -20.75 12.72
N GLY A 230 7.77 -21.17 11.45
CA GLY A 230 8.55 -22.33 10.99
C GLY A 230 7.71 -23.53 10.54
N LYS A 231 7.41 -23.59 9.24
CA LYS A 231 7.58 -24.80 8.42
C LYS A 231 7.44 -24.44 6.94
N ASN A 232 8.55 -24.58 6.21
CA ASN A 232 8.63 -24.39 4.76
C ASN A 232 8.03 -25.61 4.06
N VAL A 233 6.99 -25.40 3.25
CA VAL A 233 6.54 -26.39 2.26
C VAL A 233 7.23 -26.04 0.95
N SER A 234 8.23 -26.84 0.58
CA SER A 234 8.89 -26.78 -0.73
C SER A 234 8.05 -27.53 -1.76
N LEU A 235 7.59 -26.83 -2.79
CA LEU A 235 6.99 -27.42 -3.98
C LEU A 235 7.97 -27.23 -5.14
N THR A 236 8.57 -28.34 -5.58
CA THR A 236 9.43 -28.43 -6.76
C THR A 236 8.57 -28.21 -8.01
N LEU A 237 8.82 -27.11 -8.72
CA LEU A 237 8.08 -26.74 -9.93
C LEU A 237 9.03 -26.80 -11.14
N LYS A 238 8.69 -27.65 -12.12
CA LYS A 238 9.44 -27.76 -13.38
C LYS A 238 9.29 -26.49 -14.24
N ARG A 239 10.42 -26.13 -14.86
CA ARG A 239 10.71 -25.01 -15.76
C ARG A 239 9.71 -24.87 -16.92
N VAL A 240 9.17 -23.67 -17.11
CA VAL A 240 8.57 -23.22 -18.37
C VAL A 240 9.25 -21.90 -18.74
N SER A 241 10.09 -21.94 -19.78
CA SER A 241 10.90 -20.82 -20.25
C SER A 241 10.26 -20.15 -21.46
N SER A 242 9.40 -19.16 -21.21
CA SER A 242 9.10 -17.99 -22.06
C SER A 242 7.86 -17.30 -21.50
N LEU A 243 8.02 -16.60 -20.38
CA LEU A 243 6.91 -15.93 -19.69
C LEU A 243 6.74 -14.50 -20.23
N GLU A 244 5.57 -14.22 -20.81
CA GLU A 244 5.12 -12.87 -21.18
C GLU A 244 5.34 -11.89 -20.02
N ARG A 245 6.18 -10.88 -20.28
CA ARG A 245 6.55 -9.81 -19.33
C ARG A 245 5.51 -8.70 -19.40
N SER A 246 4.36 -8.91 -18.77
CA SER A 246 3.30 -7.92 -18.70
C SER A 246 3.44 -7.10 -17.40
N PRO A 247 3.89 -5.82 -17.47
CA PRO A 247 3.86 -4.90 -16.32
C PRO A 247 2.43 -4.40 -16.02
N LEU A 248 1.40 -5.01 -16.60
CA LEU A 248 0.07 -4.43 -16.75
C LEU A 248 -0.72 -4.35 -15.45
N VAL A 249 -0.31 -5.10 -14.43
CA VAL A 249 -0.96 -5.06 -13.12
C VAL A 249 -0.24 -4.10 -12.17
N SER A 250 1.09 -4.11 -12.16
CA SER A 250 1.86 -3.23 -11.28
C SER A 250 1.94 -1.79 -11.79
N GLY A 251 1.85 -1.57 -13.11
CA GLY A 251 1.82 -0.24 -13.72
C GLY A 251 2.86 0.72 -13.13
N CYS A 252 2.43 1.91 -12.72
CA CYS A 252 3.25 2.93 -12.07
C CYS A 252 3.32 2.81 -10.54
N LYS A 253 3.28 1.61 -9.94
CA LYS A 253 3.26 1.42 -8.48
C LYS A 253 4.42 2.12 -7.74
N ALA A 254 5.61 2.22 -8.33
CA ALA A 254 6.71 3.02 -7.75
C ALA A 254 6.32 4.49 -7.58
N VAL A 255 5.67 5.08 -8.57
CA VAL A 255 5.18 6.47 -8.53
C VAL A 255 4.08 6.59 -7.48
N ASP A 256 3.14 5.64 -7.42
CA ASP A 256 2.08 5.62 -6.40
C ASP A 256 2.65 5.59 -4.97
N ILE A 257 3.74 4.84 -4.76
CA ILE A 257 4.46 4.77 -3.47
C ILE A 257 5.19 6.09 -3.17
N LEU A 258 5.92 6.64 -4.14
CA LEU A 258 6.64 7.91 -3.97
C LEU A 258 5.68 9.09 -3.76
N ASP A 259 4.51 9.08 -4.39
CA ASP A 259 3.43 10.03 -4.17
C ASP A 259 2.83 9.95 -2.76
N CYS A 260 3.21 8.96 -1.94
CA CYS A 260 2.89 8.93 -0.52
C CYS A 260 3.85 9.74 0.36
N LEU A 261 4.96 10.26 -0.18
CA LEU A 261 5.81 11.21 0.54
C LEU A 261 5.00 12.44 0.95
N THR A 262 5.20 12.88 2.20
CA THR A 262 4.51 14.06 2.72
C THR A 262 5.09 15.36 2.14
N GLU A 263 6.39 15.38 1.85
CA GLU A 263 7.10 16.53 1.28
C GLU A 263 8.02 16.11 0.11
N GLY A 264 8.54 17.10 -0.62
CA GLY A 264 9.59 16.90 -1.61
C GLY A 264 9.16 16.42 -2.99
N ARG A 265 7.86 16.22 -3.25
CA ARG A 265 7.33 15.92 -4.58
C ARG A 265 7.26 17.19 -5.43
N GLN A 266 7.79 17.12 -6.65
CA GLN A 266 7.73 18.17 -7.67
C GLN A 266 7.29 17.56 -9.01
N LEU A 267 6.31 18.18 -9.67
CA LEU A 267 5.88 17.83 -11.02
C LEU A 267 6.57 18.77 -12.01
N LEU A 268 7.54 18.24 -12.77
CA LEU A 268 8.34 19.03 -13.70
C LEU A 268 7.62 19.20 -15.05
N SER A 269 6.97 18.13 -15.52
CA SER A 269 6.16 18.20 -16.73
C SER A 269 5.04 17.17 -16.70
N PHE A 270 3.90 17.52 -17.31
CA PHE A 270 2.75 16.65 -17.49
C PHE A 270 2.15 16.91 -18.86
N ARG A 271 1.96 15.84 -19.65
CA ARG A 271 1.32 15.94 -20.96
C ARG A 271 0.47 14.70 -21.20
N VAL A 272 -0.75 14.93 -21.69
CA VAL A 272 -1.59 13.87 -22.26
C VAL A 272 -1.65 14.11 -23.76
N THR A 273 -1.04 13.22 -24.53
CA THR A 273 -1.03 13.30 -25.99
C THR A 273 -2.04 12.32 -26.57
N PRO A 274 -3.01 12.77 -27.40
CA PRO A 274 -3.83 11.84 -28.16
C PRO A 274 -2.95 11.14 -29.21
N ARG A 275 -3.06 9.82 -29.34
CA ARG A 275 -2.42 9.07 -30.42
C ARG A 275 -3.13 9.37 -31.73
N ARG A 276 -2.36 9.57 -32.81
CA ARG A 276 -2.92 9.69 -34.18
C ARG A 276 -3.79 8.44 -34.44
N GLY A 277 -5.08 8.66 -34.69
CA GLY A 277 -6.08 7.58 -34.80
C GLY A 277 -6.95 7.40 -33.55
N ASN A 278 -7.65 8.47 -33.15
CA ASN A 278 -8.87 8.57 -32.32
C ASN A 278 -9.15 7.61 -31.12
N ARG A 279 -8.23 6.77 -30.64
CA ARG A 279 -8.59 5.73 -29.64
C ARG A 279 -7.72 5.64 -28.39
N ASP A 280 -6.44 6.01 -28.43
CA ASP A 280 -5.57 5.87 -27.26
C ASP A 280 -4.88 7.20 -26.91
N SER A 281 -5.00 7.69 -25.68
CA SER A 281 -4.14 8.77 -25.19
C SER A 281 -2.90 8.19 -24.51
N ILE A 282 -1.80 8.94 -24.52
CA ILE A 282 -0.56 8.57 -23.83
C ILE A 282 -0.31 9.63 -22.76
N VAL A 283 -0.05 9.16 -21.55
CA VAL A 283 0.31 10.00 -20.40
C VAL A 283 1.82 10.05 -20.30
N CYS A 284 2.39 11.25 -20.37
CA CYS A 284 3.81 11.51 -20.15
C CYS A 284 4.00 12.40 -18.92
N MET A 285 4.90 12.02 -18.02
CA MET A 285 5.17 12.77 -16.78
C MET A 285 6.66 12.79 -16.45
N HIS A 286 7.14 13.94 -16.02
CA HIS A 286 8.46 14.08 -15.40
C HIS A 286 8.25 14.53 -13.95
N LEU A 287 8.75 13.76 -13.00
CA LEU A 287 8.60 14.02 -11.57
C LEU A 287 9.96 14.04 -10.90
N GLN A 288 10.06 14.75 -9.79
CA GLN A 288 11.21 14.74 -8.90
C GLN A 288 10.73 14.56 -7.46
N TYR A 289 11.39 13.70 -6.71
CA TYR A 289 11.14 13.48 -5.29
C TYR A 289 12.42 13.71 -4.51
N THR A 290 12.41 14.67 -3.59
CA THR A 290 13.54 14.98 -2.72
C THR A 290 13.23 14.50 -1.29
N MET A 291 14.07 13.62 -0.74
CA MET A 291 13.97 13.16 0.64
C MET A 291 15.18 13.64 1.43
N ARG A 292 14.93 14.41 2.49
CA ARG A 292 15.99 14.97 3.33
C ARG A 292 16.67 13.89 4.17
N ARG A 293 18.00 13.95 4.24
CA ARG A 293 18.82 13.04 5.10
C ARG A 293 18.52 11.55 4.86
N ALA A 294 18.25 11.20 3.62
CA ALA A 294 17.92 9.84 3.20
C ALA A 294 18.99 9.33 2.24
N TRP A 295 19.07 8.00 2.12
CA TRP A 295 19.92 7.35 1.14
C TRP A 295 19.22 6.16 0.50
N PHE A 296 19.55 5.92 -0.76
CA PHE A 296 19.12 4.77 -1.51
C PHE A 296 20.18 4.51 -2.59
N THR A 297 20.94 3.44 -2.44
CA THR A 297 22.04 3.08 -3.33
C THR A 297 21.98 1.59 -3.67
N CYS A 298 22.63 1.24 -4.77
CA CYS A 298 22.64 -0.08 -5.37
C CYS A 298 24.07 -0.44 -5.77
N LEU A 299 24.55 -1.59 -5.32
CA LEU A 299 25.83 -2.20 -5.70
C LEU A 299 25.54 -3.39 -6.61
N GLN A 300 26.39 -3.60 -7.62
CA GLN A 300 26.37 -4.83 -8.39
C GLN A 300 27.11 -5.92 -7.59
N VAL A 301 26.51 -7.10 -7.49
CA VAL A 301 27.03 -8.26 -6.77
C VAL A 301 27.05 -9.44 -7.74
N PRO A 302 28.11 -10.29 -7.70
CA PRO A 302 28.17 -11.49 -8.53
C PRO A 302 26.89 -12.32 -8.38
N CYS A 303 26.16 -12.49 -9.49
CA CYS A 303 24.89 -13.18 -9.47
C CYS A 303 25.11 -14.69 -9.34
N THR A 304 24.89 -15.24 -8.14
CA THR A 304 24.81 -16.68 -7.96
C THR A 304 23.39 -17.14 -8.29
N MET A 305 23.20 -17.76 -9.46
CA MET A 305 21.99 -18.50 -9.90
C MET A 305 20.87 -17.75 -10.66
N GLU A 306 20.28 -18.50 -11.59
CA GLU A 306 19.27 -18.20 -12.63
C GLU A 306 17.86 -17.78 -12.14
N GLU A 307 17.71 -17.29 -10.91
CA GLU A 307 16.40 -17.04 -10.26
C GLU A 307 15.93 -15.57 -10.29
N SER A 308 16.47 -14.70 -11.15
CA SER A 308 15.97 -13.32 -11.27
C SER A 308 14.77 -13.24 -12.21
N SER A 309 13.59 -13.62 -11.71
CA SER A 309 12.37 -13.26 -12.42
C SER A 309 12.22 -11.74 -12.36
N TRP A 310 12.14 -11.08 -13.52
CA TRP A 310 11.91 -9.62 -13.59
C TRP A 310 10.76 -9.17 -12.67
N ARG A 311 9.69 -9.97 -12.56
CA ARG A 311 8.56 -9.68 -11.66
C ARG A 311 8.98 -9.58 -10.19
N ASP A 312 9.91 -10.41 -9.75
CA ASP A 312 10.45 -10.35 -8.39
C ASP A 312 11.42 -9.16 -8.23
N GLU A 313 12.23 -8.81 -9.23
CA GLU A 313 13.11 -7.61 -9.20
C GLU A 313 12.28 -6.34 -9.00
N GLN A 314 11.22 -6.18 -9.80
CA GLN A 314 10.26 -5.09 -9.70
C GLN A 314 9.62 -5.02 -8.31
N ARG A 315 9.14 -6.16 -7.82
CA ARG A 315 8.47 -6.25 -6.52
C ARG A 315 9.41 -5.84 -5.39
N PHE A 316 10.64 -6.34 -5.38
CA PHE A 316 11.60 -6.02 -4.34
C PHE A 316 12.02 -4.54 -4.40
N MET A 317 12.13 -3.93 -5.58
CA MET A 317 12.30 -2.48 -5.71
C MET A 317 11.16 -1.72 -5.01
N TYR A 318 9.90 -2.07 -5.30
CA TYR A 318 8.74 -1.42 -4.68
C TYR A 318 8.68 -1.59 -3.17
N LEU A 319 9.00 -2.80 -2.67
CA LEU A 319 9.04 -3.08 -1.24
C LEU A 319 10.08 -2.21 -0.52
N ARG A 320 11.24 -1.98 -1.13
CA ARG A 320 12.30 -1.12 -0.58
C ARG A 320 11.89 0.35 -0.60
N LEU A 321 11.37 0.85 -1.73
CA LEU A 321 10.84 2.21 -1.84
C LEU A 321 9.74 2.47 -0.80
N ARG A 322 8.81 1.53 -0.61
CA ARG A 322 7.73 1.65 0.37
C ARG A 322 8.26 1.78 1.80
N ARG A 323 9.24 0.95 2.15
CA ARG A 323 9.87 0.99 3.48
C ARG A 323 10.59 2.32 3.71
N LEU A 324 11.32 2.80 2.70
CA LEU A 324 11.99 4.10 2.76
C LEU A 324 10.97 5.23 2.95
N VAL A 325 9.95 5.32 2.09
CA VAL A 325 8.90 6.35 2.16
C VAL A 325 8.19 6.31 3.52
N ALA A 326 7.85 5.13 4.02
CA ALA A 326 7.22 4.99 5.33
C ALA A 326 8.11 5.55 6.45
N SER A 327 9.40 5.23 6.44
CA SER A 327 10.35 5.68 7.46
C SER A 327 10.67 7.18 7.37
N VAL A 328 10.79 7.73 6.16
CA VAL A 328 10.95 9.18 5.94
C VAL A 328 9.76 9.94 6.48
N ASN A 329 8.54 9.46 6.19
CA ASN A 329 7.33 10.09 6.70
C ASN A 329 7.18 9.93 8.22
N GLU A 330 7.64 8.82 8.81
CA GLU A 330 7.64 8.62 10.27
C GLU A 330 8.49 9.69 10.97
N HIS A 331 9.74 9.92 10.52
CA HIS A 331 10.57 11.01 11.06
C HIS A 331 10.01 12.40 10.78
N TYR A 332 9.35 12.61 9.63
CA TYR A 332 8.71 13.88 9.31
C TYR A 332 7.57 14.19 10.29
N TYR A 333 6.66 13.24 10.51
CA TYR A 333 5.53 13.43 11.41
C TYR A 333 5.95 13.49 12.87
N GLU A 334 6.93 12.68 13.29
CA GLU A 334 7.50 12.78 14.64
C GLU A 334 7.96 14.23 14.95
N ARG A 335 8.69 14.85 14.02
CA ARG A 335 9.13 16.24 14.15
C ARG A 335 7.95 17.22 14.21
N ILE A 336 7.06 17.17 13.22
CA ILE A 336 5.97 18.14 13.10
C ILE A 336 4.96 17.99 14.26
N HIS A 337 4.69 16.76 14.73
CA HIS A 337 3.81 16.51 15.86
C HIS A 337 4.42 17.05 17.15
N PHE A 338 5.72 16.82 17.36
CA PHE A 338 6.47 17.39 18.48
C PHE A 338 6.46 18.93 18.47
N GLU A 339 6.73 19.56 17.33
CA GLU A 339 6.70 21.03 17.17
C GLU A 339 5.31 21.60 17.49
N ARG A 340 4.23 20.95 17.02
CA ARG A 340 2.85 21.36 17.35
C ARG A 340 2.54 21.22 18.84
N GLU A 341 2.93 20.10 19.46
CA GLU A 341 2.69 19.88 20.89
C GLU A 341 3.41 20.91 21.75
N ILE A 342 4.68 21.23 21.45
CA ILE A 342 5.43 22.30 22.11
C ILE A 342 4.71 23.64 21.98
N SER A 343 4.28 24.00 20.76
CA SER A 343 3.66 25.29 20.50
C SER A 343 2.39 25.55 21.32
N ILE A 344 1.71 24.46 21.72
CA ILE A 344 0.50 24.52 22.55
C ILE A 344 0.86 24.43 24.04
N GLN A 345 1.90 23.66 24.38
CA GLN A 345 2.32 23.40 25.76
C GLN A 345 2.99 24.57 26.47
N ALA A 346 3.36 25.65 25.77
CA ALA A 346 3.70 26.93 26.40
C ALA A 346 2.61 27.45 27.38
N ARG A 347 1.43 26.80 27.42
CA ARG A 347 0.30 27.09 28.30
C ARG A 347 -0.02 25.99 29.33
N THR A 348 0.79 24.93 29.45
CA THR A 348 0.52 23.75 30.32
C THR A 348 1.79 23.19 30.95
N THR A 349 1.69 22.50 32.10
CA THR A 349 2.83 22.02 32.91
C THR A 349 3.45 20.69 32.47
N VAL A 350 3.03 20.10 31.34
CA VAL A 350 3.53 18.80 30.89
C VAL A 350 4.62 18.98 29.84
N THR A 351 5.85 18.61 30.18
CA THR A 351 6.99 18.68 29.25
C THR A 351 6.86 17.58 28.17
N PRO A 352 6.95 17.92 26.87
CA PRO A 352 6.90 16.93 25.81
C PRO A 352 8.17 16.07 25.82
N LYS A 353 8.01 14.79 25.49
CA LYS A 353 9.14 13.88 25.37
C LYS A 353 10.02 14.32 24.20
N LEU A 354 11.29 14.65 24.47
CA LEU A 354 12.23 14.95 23.39
C LEU A 354 12.28 13.79 22.40
N THR A 355 12.27 14.15 21.12
CA THR A 355 12.63 13.20 20.06
C THR A 355 14.06 12.76 20.31
N LEU A 356 14.36 11.48 20.11
CA LEU A 356 15.71 10.91 20.29
C LEU A 356 16.38 10.77 18.92
N PRO A 357 17.73 10.80 18.84
CA PRO A 357 18.44 10.47 17.62
C PRO A 357 17.98 9.11 17.08
N SER A 358 17.41 9.11 15.87
CA SER A 358 16.81 7.93 15.26
C SER A 358 17.29 7.76 13.83
N THR A 359 17.71 6.54 13.51
CA THR A 359 18.19 6.14 12.18
C THR A 359 17.48 4.86 11.77
N TYR A 360 16.97 4.83 10.54
CA TYR A 360 16.46 3.64 9.90
C TYR A 360 17.41 3.21 8.79
N SER A 361 17.75 1.92 8.75
CA SER A 361 18.55 1.31 7.70
C SER A 361 17.90 0.01 7.24
N GLY A 362 17.87 -0.20 5.93
CA GLY A 362 17.45 -1.43 5.29
C GLY A 362 18.47 -1.87 4.25
N TYR A 363 18.62 -3.18 4.11
CA TYR A 363 19.47 -3.79 3.10
C TYR A 363 18.82 -5.03 2.51
N GLY A 364 19.29 -5.44 1.34
CA GLY A 364 18.94 -6.74 0.80
C GLY A 364 19.38 -6.91 -0.65
N GLU A 365 19.78 -8.13 -0.98
CA GLU A 365 20.21 -8.53 -2.32
C GLU A 365 19.03 -9.07 -3.13
N TYR A 366 18.98 -8.73 -4.42
CA TYR A 366 18.14 -9.42 -5.39
C TYR A 366 18.63 -9.19 -6.82
N GLY A 367 18.68 -10.24 -7.65
CA GLY A 367 19.01 -10.11 -9.08
C GLY A 367 20.43 -9.60 -9.36
N GLY A 368 21.42 -10.02 -8.57
CA GLY A 368 22.79 -9.50 -8.68
C GLY A 368 22.94 -8.05 -8.24
N GLN A 369 21.96 -7.50 -7.53
CA GLN A 369 21.99 -6.14 -7.00
C GLN A 369 21.82 -6.15 -5.49
N PHE A 370 22.75 -5.52 -4.78
CA PHE A 370 22.64 -5.26 -3.35
C PHE A 370 22.18 -3.84 -3.10
N PHE A 371 21.04 -3.70 -2.43
CA PHE A 371 20.48 -2.41 -2.10
C PHE A 371 20.78 -2.03 -0.66
N TYR A 372 21.16 -0.78 -0.44
CA TYR A 372 21.29 -0.16 0.87
C TYR A 372 20.50 1.15 0.88
N TYR A 373 19.56 1.27 1.82
CA TYR A 373 18.67 2.42 1.87
C TYR A 373 18.27 2.75 3.31
N GLY A 374 17.84 3.98 3.55
CA GLY A 374 17.47 4.41 4.88
C GLY A 374 17.37 5.92 4.99
N ASN A 375 17.16 6.39 6.22
CA ASN A 375 17.06 7.79 6.56
C ASN A 375 17.38 8.01 8.04
N MET A 376 17.67 9.26 8.38
CA MET A 376 17.90 9.67 9.76
C MET A 376 17.15 10.95 10.08
N ASN A 377 16.74 11.10 11.35
CA ASN A 377 16.11 12.32 11.81
C ASN A 377 17.15 13.44 11.97
N ARG A 378 16.68 14.68 12.23
CA ARG A 378 17.53 15.87 12.32
C ARG A 378 18.62 15.71 13.39
N GLN A 379 18.29 15.12 14.53
CA GLN A 379 19.22 14.95 15.65
C GLN A 379 20.30 13.93 15.35
N ALA A 380 19.94 12.75 14.82
CA ALA A 380 20.93 11.75 14.41
C ALA A 380 21.88 12.29 13.33
N TYR A 381 21.36 13.13 12.42
CA TYR A 381 22.18 13.83 11.44
C TYR A 381 23.13 14.84 12.09
N ALA A 382 22.63 15.64 13.04
CA ALA A 382 23.46 16.58 13.78
C ALA A 382 24.58 15.84 14.52
N THR A 383 24.26 14.82 15.33
CA THR A 383 25.25 14.01 16.06
C THR A 383 26.28 13.34 15.15
N LYS A 384 25.86 12.84 13.96
CA LYS A 384 26.78 12.16 13.05
C LYS A 384 27.76 13.11 12.36
N TRP A 385 27.33 14.34 12.08
CA TRP A 385 28.10 15.28 11.26
C TRP A 385 28.62 16.51 12.01
N HIS A 386 28.18 16.76 13.24
CA HIS A 386 28.79 17.73 14.14
C HIS A 386 29.95 17.02 14.86
N ARG A 387 31.17 17.53 14.69
CA ARG A 387 32.29 17.11 15.52
C ARG A 387 32.11 17.74 16.91
N PRO A 388 32.24 16.98 18.02
CA PRO A 388 32.04 17.47 19.38
C PRO A 388 33.16 18.42 19.88
N GLY A 389 33.78 19.21 19.01
CA GLY A 389 34.95 20.02 19.33
C GLY A 389 34.69 21.49 19.68
N GLU A 390 33.45 22.01 19.59
CA GLU A 390 33.21 23.46 19.71
C GLU A 390 32.18 23.92 20.76
N SER A 391 31.50 23.04 21.50
CA SER A 391 30.63 23.48 22.63
C SER A 391 30.12 22.30 23.46
N GLU A 392 30.81 21.94 24.54
CA GLU A 392 30.28 21.02 25.58
C GLU A 392 29.31 21.71 26.55
N GLU A 393 29.12 23.02 26.46
CA GLU A 393 28.08 23.75 27.17
C GLU A 393 26.99 24.16 26.17
N TYR A 394 25.74 23.80 26.47
CA TYR A 394 24.44 24.28 25.96
C TYR A 394 23.50 23.11 25.67
N GLN A 395 23.09 22.49 26.78
CA GLN A 395 21.83 21.76 26.91
C GLN A 395 20.72 22.78 27.23
N GLU A 396 20.52 23.78 26.38
CA GLU A 396 19.43 24.72 26.53
C GLU A 396 18.57 24.71 25.27
N TYR A 397 17.28 24.94 25.46
CA TYR A 397 16.15 24.70 24.57
C TYR A 397 16.40 25.03 23.08
N PRO A 398 15.60 24.49 22.14
CA PRO A 398 15.65 24.88 20.74
C PRO A 398 15.10 26.31 20.58
N GLU A 399 15.79 27.29 21.14
CA GLU A 399 15.68 28.65 20.67
C GLU A 399 16.12 28.68 19.21
N GLN A 400 15.44 29.54 18.48
CA GLN A 400 15.53 29.76 17.04
C GLN A 400 16.98 30.07 16.66
N VAL A 401 17.81 29.04 16.50
CA VAL A 401 19.12 29.16 15.86
C VAL A 401 18.81 29.67 14.46
N SER A 402 19.13 30.94 14.24
CA SER A 402 19.10 31.60 12.95
C SER A 402 19.73 30.66 11.93
N GLU A 403 19.09 30.54 10.75
CA GLU A 403 19.57 29.74 9.63
C GLU A 403 20.86 30.33 9.04
N ASP A 404 21.86 30.65 9.85
CA ASP A 404 23.13 31.15 9.35
C ASP A 404 23.90 29.98 8.74
N HIS A 405 23.86 29.97 7.42
CA HIS A 405 24.27 28.91 6.52
C HIS A 405 25.78 28.65 6.55
N ARG A 406 26.32 28.02 7.59
CA ARG A 406 27.46 27.12 7.37
C ARG A 406 26.92 26.00 6.46
N SER A 407 27.25 26.06 5.16
CA SER A 407 26.68 25.22 4.11
C SER A 407 27.07 23.75 4.30
N PHE A 408 26.42 23.08 5.24
CA PHE A 408 26.57 21.65 5.38
C PHE A 408 26.13 20.99 4.07
N PRO A 409 26.87 19.99 3.57
CA PRO A 409 26.48 19.27 2.37
C PRO A 409 25.07 18.71 2.57
N THR A 410 24.15 19.11 1.69
CA THR A 410 22.79 18.59 1.70
C THR A 410 22.82 17.16 1.17
N TYR A 411 22.88 16.21 2.11
CA TYR A 411 22.83 14.78 1.82
C TYR A 411 21.40 14.32 1.51
N ASP A 412 20.72 15.06 0.64
CA ASP A 412 19.35 14.81 0.24
C ASP A 412 19.34 13.79 -0.90
N LEU A 413 18.44 12.81 -0.78
CA LEU A 413 18.18 11.84 -1.82
C LEU A 413 17.24 12.45 -2.85
N VAL A 414 17.65 12.49 -4.11
CA VAL A 414 16.81 12.97 -5.21
C VAL A 414 16.49 11.82 -6.15
N ILE A 415 15.20 11.55 -6.34
CA ILE A 415 14.69 10.53 -7.26
C ILE A 415 13.95 11.25 -8.40
N GLY A 416 14.54 11.24 -9.59
CA GLY A 416 13.90 11.69 -10.82
C GLY A 416 13.12 10.55 -11.49
N ILE A 417 11.90 10.82 -11.94
CA ILE A 417 11.07 9.88 -12.69
C ILE A 417 10.75 10.45 -14.07
N GLU A 418 11.01 9.64 -15.09
CA GLU A 418 10.49 9.81 -16.44
C GLU A 418 9.47 8.70 -16.71
N LEU A 419 8.22 9.08 -16.96
CA LEU A 419 7.11 8.15 -17.14
C LEU A 419 6.41 8.42 -18.46
N ARG A 420 6.15 7.34 -19.20
CA ARG A 420 5.25 7.32 -20.37
C ARG A 420 4.39 6.06 -20.30
N CYS A 421 3.07 6.20 -20.21
CA CYS A 421 2.18 5.05 -20.11
C CYS A 421 0.80 5.30 -20.73
N SER A 422 0.08 4.20 -21.01
CA SER A 422 -1.35 4.27 -21.30
C SER A 422 -2.14 4.74 -20.06
N PRO A 423 -3.32 5.36 -20.24
CA PRO A 423 -4.07 6.02 -19.16
C PRO A 423 -4.49 5.04 -18.07
N GLU A 424 -4.76 3.79 -18.43
CA GLU A 424 -5.15 2.75 -17.49
C GLU A 424 -4.01 2.28 -16.58
N LEU A 425 -2.75 2.55 -16.97
CA LEU A 425 -1.56 2.28 -16.17
C LEU A 425 -1.07 3.51 -15.40
N ALA A 426 -1.67 4.69 -15.62
CA ALA A 426 -1.24 5.95 -15.02
C ALA A 426 -1.22 5.90 -13.48
N PRO A 427 -0.44 6.77 -12.82
CA PRO A 427 -0.44 6.89 -11.37
C PRO A 427 -1.83 7.28 -10.84
N LEU A 428 -2.13 6.84 -9.62
CA LEU A 428 -3.41 7.03 -8.97
C LEU A 428 -3.83 8.50 -8.91
N ILE A 429 -2.88 9.41 -8.68
CA ILE A 429 -3.13 10.85 -8.55
C ILE A 429 -3.65 11.50 -9.85
N ILE A 430 -3.40 10.87 -11.01
CA ILE A 430 -3.77 11.41 -12.32
C ILE A 430 -5.15 10.92 -12.77
N ARG A 431 -5.69 9.87 -12.15
CA ARG A 431 -6.98 9.30 -12.56
C ARG A 431 -8.14 10.31 -12.62
N PRO A 432 -8.32 11.22 -11.64
CA PRO A 432 -9.38 12.22 -11.71
C PRO A 432 -9.23 13.16 -12.91
N ILE A 433 -8.00 13.48 -13.30
CA ILE A 433 -7.70 14.36 -14.45
C ILE A 433 -8.07 13.68 -15.77
N LEU A 434 -7.87 12.36 -15.85
CA LEU A 434 -8.16 11.57 -17.05
C LEU A 434 -9.67 11.34 -17.27
N LYS A 435 -10.54 11.80 -16.35
CA LYS A 435 -11.98 11.47 -16.32
C LYS A 435 -12.22 9.96 -16.44
N SER A 436 -11.27 9.16 -15.95
CA SER A 436 -11.28 7.70 -16.00
C SER A 436 -11.98 7.08 -14.78
N ASP A 437 -12.72 7.90 -14.03
CA ASP A 437 -13.44 7.48 -12.82
C ASP A 437 -14.80 6.86 -13.14
N ASP A 438 -15.26 6.94 -14.39
CA ASP A 438 -16.28 6.02 -14.90
C ASP A 438 -15.66 4.64 -15.12
N VAL A 439 -15.33 3.97 -14.00
CA VAL A 439 -14.80 2.60 -13.95
C VAL A 439 -15.74 1.61 -14.63
N ASP A 440 -17.00 1.98 -14.81
CA ASP A 440 -18.05 1.15 -15.40
C ASP A 440 -18.40 1.54 -16.85
N ASN A 441 -17.91 2.67 -17.40
CA ASN A 441 -18.10 3.00 -18.82
C ASN A 441 -17.00 2.35 -19.67
N SER A 442 -17.29 1.10 -20.03
CA SER A 442 -16.53 0.18 -20.87
C SER A 442 -16.26 0.71 -22.28
N ARG A 443 -15.35 1.68 -22.41
CA ARG A 443 -14.65 1.84 -23.69
C ARG A 443 -13.70 0.64 -23.85
N PRO A 444 -13.68 -0.03 -25.02
CA PRO A 444 -12.76 -1.12 -25.26
C PRO A 444 -11.32 -0.59 -25.12
N PHE A 445 -10.61 -1.08 -24.10
CA PHE A 445 -9.22 -0.69 -23.82
C PHE A 445 -8.32 -1.02 -25.01
N SER A 446 -7.29 -0.20 -25.22
CA SER A 446 -6.23 -0.47 -26.20
C SER A 446 -5.75 -1.91 -26.10
N HIS A 447 -5.66 -2.64 -27.21
CA HIS A 447 -5.19 -4.02 -27.18
C HIS A 447 -3.73 -4.13 -26.69
N ASN A 448 -2.94 -3.05 -26.81
CA ASN A 448 -1.51 -3.01 -26.53
C ASN A 448 -1.14 -1.86 -25.58
N PRO A 449 -1.33 -2.02 -24.26
CA PRO A 449 -0.94 -1.01 -23.27
C PRO A 449 0.57 -0.74 -23.29
N GLU A 450 0.94 0.54 -23.37
CA GLU A 450 2.32 1.03 -23.37
C GLU A 450 2.75 1.40 -21.95
N MET A 451 3.99 1.08 -21.58
CA MET A 451 4.57 1.43 -20.29
C MET A 451 6.09 1.61 -20.39
N TYR A 452 6.57 2.79 -20.04
CA TYR A 452 7.96 3.12 -19.83
C TYR A 452 8.08 3.94 -18.55
N LEU A 453 8.92 3.48 -17.63
CA LEU A 453 9.23 4.17 -16.39
C LEU A 453 10.74 4.08 -16.17
N LYS A 454 11.39 5.23 -16.07
CA LYS A 454 12.80 5.35 -15.71
C LYS A 454 12.92 6.13 -14.42
N MET A 455 13.61 5.53 -13.45
CA MET A 455 13.91 6.11 -12.15
C MET A 455 15.42 6.38 -12.08
N THR A 456 15.78 7.64 -11.94
CA THR A 456 17.15 8.11 -11.79
C THR A 456 17.35 8.52 -10.34
N VAL A 457 18.25 7.87 -9.62
CA VAL A 457 18.47 8.11 -8.20
C VAL A 457 19.82 8.77 -8.00
N ASN A 458 19.82 9.97 -7.41
CA ASN A 458 21.00 10.72 -7.00
C ASN A 458 21.06 10.72 -5.46
N CYS A 459 22.12 10.14 -4.91
CA CYS A 459 22.34 10.02 -3.47
C CYS A 459 23.76 10.49 -3.10
N PRO A 460 23.97 11.80 -2.90
CA PRO A 460 25.26 12.35 -2.49
C PRO A 460 25.77 11.72 -1.18
N ALA A 461 24.85 11.38 -0.26
CA ALA A 461 25.15 10.74 1.02
C ALA A 461 25.89 9.41 0.89
N SER A 462 25.67 8.68 -0.20
CA SER A 462 26.32 7.39 -0.45
C SER A 462 27.81 7.54 -0.75
N ILE A 463 28.22 8.64 -1.37
CA ILE A 463 29.64 8.91 -1.72
C ILE A 463 30.49 9.00 -0.45
N ALA A 464 29.97 9.64 0.61
CA ALA A 464 30.64 9.70 1.91
C ALA A 464 30.90 8.33 2.55
N ASN A 465 30.12 7.30 2.16
CA ASN A 465 30.29 5.92 2.62
C ASN A 465 30.97 5.02 1.58
N ARG A 466 31.61 5.59 0.54
CA ARG A 466 32.24 4.86 -0.58
C ARG A 466 31.25 3.95 -1.34
N LEU A 467 29.98 4.35 -1.37
CA LEU A 467 28.93 3.68 -2.13
C LEU A 467 28.57 4.52 -3.37
N PRO A 468 28.03 3.91 -4.44
CA PRO A 468 27.60 4.63 -5.63
C PRO A 468 26.62 5.74 -5.28
N GLY A 469 26.95 6.97 -5.71
CA GLY A 469 26.10 8.14 -5.53
C GLY A 469 24.99 8.27 -6.57
N HIS A 470 24.99 7.42 -7.60
CA HIS A 470 24.02 7.47 -8.68
C HIS A 470 23.70 6.07 -9.22
N PHE A 471 22.44 5.78 -9.48
CA PHE A 471 22.05 4.62 -10.30
C PHE A 471 20.71 4.87 -11.01
N VAL A 472 20.48 4.11 -12.08
CA VAL A 472 19.26 4.16 -12.89
C VAL A 472 18.55 2.82 -12.84
N TRP A 473 17.23 2.85 -12.66
CA TRP A 473 16.36 1.68 -12.74
C TRP A 473 15.27 1.92 -13.78
N GLU A 474 15.05 0.96 -14.68
CA GLU A 474 14.08 1.08 -15.76
C GLU A 474 13.09 -0.08 -15.80
N GLN A 475 11.85 0.26 -16.19
CA GLN A 475 10.76 -0.66 -16.45
C GLN A 475 10.16 -0.34 -17.81
N ARG A 476 10.13 -1.33 -18.70
CA ARG A 476 9.54 -1.25 -20.05
C ARG A 476 8.55 -2.40 -20.26
N ALA A 477 7.37 -2.13 -20.79
CA ALA A 477 6.56 -3.16 -21.44
C ALA A 477 7.30 -3.58 -22.71
N ARG A 478 7.70 -4.85 -22.83
CA ARG A 478 8.31 -5.32 -24.07
C ARG A 478 7.21 -5.48 -25.11
N HIS A 479 7.35 -4.80 -26.26
CA HIS A 479 6.69 -5.25 -27.47
C HIS A 479 7.32 -6.59 -27.85
N GLU A 480 6.53 -7.65 -27.88
CA GLU A 480 6.89 -8.81 -28.69
C GLU A 480 6.98 -8.32 -30.13
N LYS A 481 8.21 -8.16 -30.64
CA LYS A 481 8.39 -8.23 -32.08
C LYS A 481 7.98 -9.65 -32.43
N SER A 482 6.87 -9.80 -33.17
CA SER A 482 6.53 -11.08 -33.79
C SER A 482 7.78 -11.61 -34.51
N PRO A 483 8.18 -12.87 -34.30
CA PRO A 483 9.29 -13.44 -35.07
C PRO A 483 8.94 -13.29 -36.55
N SER A 484 9.83 -12.61 -37.27
CA SER A 484 9.75 -12.38 -38.72
C SER A 484 9.94 -13.66 -39.51
#